data_AF-A0A966T4W6-F1
#
_entry.id   AF-A0A966T4W6-F1
#
_cell.length_a   1.000
_cell.length_b   1.000
_cell.length_c   1.000
_cell.angle_alpha   90.00
_cell.angle_beta   90.00
_cell.angle_gamma   90.00
#
_symmetry.space_group_name_H-M   'P 1'
#
loop_
_entity.id
_entity.type
_entity.pdbx_description
1 polymer ?
#
loop_
_entity_poly.entity_id
_entity_poly.type
_entity_poly.pdbx_seq_one_letter_code
_entity_poly.pdbx_strand_id
1 'polypeptide(L)'
;MNDTTAGFKCFRREALQRIPLDQVRSQGYNFQIEMAMRCQKAGLTVVEYPIHFSERTRGTSKMTPSIAIEALWRILQLRVLVG
;
A
#
# COMPACT_ATOMS: atom_id res chain seq x y z
N MET A 1 -9.93 -1.03 -7.66
CA MET A 1 -9.05 -0.15 -6.86
C MET A 1 -8.06 0.45 -7.84
N ASN A 2 -8.18 1.75 -8.08
CA ASN A 2 -7.41 2.51 -9.06
C ASN A 2 -6.10 3.04 -8.48
N ASP A 3 -6.02 3.27 -7.16
CA ASP A 3 -4.78 3.68 -6.49
C ASP A 3 -4.48 2.82 -5.24
N THR A 4 -3.58 1.86 -5.41
CA THR A 4 -3.10 0.99 -4.32
C THR A 4 -1.97 1.62 -3.52
N THR A 5 -1.40 2.72 -4.00
CA THR A 5 -0.15 3.31 -3.51
C THR A 5 -0.36 4.54 -2.64
N ALA A 6 -1.59 5.09 -2.62
CA ALA A 6 -1.98 6.20 -1.76
C ALA A 6 -1.53 6.00 -0.31
N GLY A 7 -0.75 6.95 0.21
CA GLY A 7 -0.24 6.93 1.59
C GLY A 7 -1.27 7.34 2.64
N PHE A 8 -2.45 7.81 2.23
CA PHE A 8 -3.55 8.19 3.11
C PHE A 8 -4.71 7.20 2.96
N LYS A 9 -4.94 6.39 4.00
CA LYS A 9 -5.99 5.37 4.03
C LYS A 9 -6.63 5.32 5.42
N CYS A 10 -7.95 5.13 5.45
CA CYS A 10 -8.70 4.91 6.68
C CYS A 10 -9.19 3.47 6.74
N PHE A 11 -8.95 2.79 7.85
CA PHE A 11 -9.42 1.42 8.09
C PHE A 11 -10.38 1.40 9.26
N ARG A 12 -11.49 0.66 9.10
CA ARG A 12 -12.30 0.27 10.25
C ARG A 12 -11.51 -0.70 11.12
N ARG A 13 -11.75 -0.68 12.43
CA ARG A 13 -11.12 -1.63 13.35
C ARG A 13 -11.42 -3.08 12.96
N GLU A 14 -12.66 -3.36 12.59
CA GLU A 14 -13.13 -4.70 12.18
C GLU A 14 -12.46 -5.16 10.88
N ALA A 15 -12.11 -4.21 9.99
CA ALA A 15 -11.36 -4.51 8.77
C ALA A 15 -9.94 -4.96 9.10
N LEU A 16 -9.26 -4.27 10.02
CA LEU A 16 -7.92 -4.63 10.46
C LEU A 16 -7.88 -5.98 11.18
N GLN A 17 -8.93 -6.33 11.93
CA GLN A 17 -9.04 -7.63 12.60
C GLN A 17 -9.23 -8.81 11.63
N ARG A 18 -9.78 -8.56 10.43
CA ARG A 18 -9.97 -9.57 9.39
C ARG A 18 -8.72 -9.79 8.54
N ILE A 19 -7.71 -8.94 8.67
CA ILE A 19 -6.46 -9.02 7.93
C ILE A 19 -5.40 -9.66 8.85
N PRO A 20 -4.64 -10.68 8.39
CA PRO A 20 -3.52 -11.22 9.15
C PRO A 20 -2.34 -10.23 9.13
N LEU A 21 -2.38 -9.26 10.07
CA LEU A 21 -1.38 -8.19 10.18
C LEU A 21 0.01 -8.72 10.55
N ASP A 22 0.06 -9.84 11.28
CA ASP A 22 1.27 -10.59 11.63
C ASP A 22 2.02 -11.13 10.39
N GLN A 23 1.33 -11.29 9.27
CA GLN A 23 1.90 -11.78 8.01
C GLN A 23 2.30 -10.65 7.06
N VAL A 24 2.18 -9.38 7.47
CA VAL A 24 2.60 -8.23 6.65
C VAL A 24 4.12 -8.14 6.69
N ARG A 25 4.78 -8.27 5.53
CA ARG A 25 6.25 -8.31 5.43
C ARG A 25 6.85 -7.07 4.76
N SER A 26 6.03 -6.27 4.10
CA SER A 26 6.48 -5.07 3.38
C SER A 26 6.70 -3.90 4.33
N GLN A 27 7.71 -3.11 4.02
CA GLN A 27 8.02 -1.87 4.71
C GLN A 27 7.98 -0.70 3.73
N GLY A 28 7.81 0.52 4.25
CA GLY A 28 7.81 1.74 3.45
C GLY A 28 6.67 1.75 2.43
N TYR A 29 6.95 2.17 1.21
CA TYR A 29 5.96 2.33 0.14
C TYR A 29 5.16 1.04 -0.15
N ASN A 30 5.84 -0.11 -0.14
CA ASN A 30 5.25 -1.40 -0.48
C ASN A 30 4.18 -1.86 0.53
N PHE A 31 4.22 -1.34 1.76
CA PHE A 31 3.18 -1.60 2.77
C PHE A 31 1.79 -1.19 2.28
N GLN A 32 1.67 -0.08 1.54
CA GLN A 32 0.37 0.41 1.07
C GLN A 32 -0.27 -0.57 0.07
N ILE A 33 0.54 -1.09 -0.85
CA ILE A 33 0.14 -2.06 -1.86
C ILE A 33 -0.25 -3.38 -1.18
N GLU A 34 0.58 -3.85 -0.24
CA GLU A 34 0.34 -5.11 0.46
C GLU A 34 -0.96 -5.08 1.28
N MET A 35 -1.24 -3.97 1.96
CA MET A 35 -2.47 -3.77 2.72
C MET A 35 -3.70 -3.73 1.80
N ALA A 36 -3.61 -3.05 0.65
CA ALA A 36 -4.67 -3.01 -0.35
C ALA A 36 -5.02 -4.41 -0.88
N MET A 37 -3.99 -5.20 -1.25
CA MET A 37 -4.17 -6.58 -1.70
C MET A 37 -4.81 -7.46 -0.65
N ARG A 38 -4.42 -7.32 0.62
CA ARG A 38 -5.01 -8.08 1.74
C ARG A 38 -6.47 -7.72 1.97
N CYS A 39 -6.82 -6.44 1.88
CA CYS A 39 -8.23 -6.01 2.00
C CYS A 39 -9.10 -6.65 0.91
N GLN A 40 -8.60 -6.66 -0.33
CA GLN A 40 -9.29 -7.28 -1.46
C GLN A 40 -9.41 -8.79 -1.27
N LYS A 41 -8.33 -9.48 -0.87
CA LYS A 41 -8.34 -10.94 -0.61
C LYS A 41 -9.28 -11.31 0.55
N ALA A 42 -9.40 -10.46 1.56
CA ALA A 42 -10.32 -10.64 2.67
C ALA A 42 -11.79 -10.32 2.32
N GLY A 43 -12.09 -9.94 1.07
CA GLY A 43 -13.44 -9.61 0.61
C GLY A 43 -14.02 -8.35 1.26
N LEU A 44 -13.16 -7.41 1.67
CA LEU A 44 -13.60 -6.16 2.29
C LEU A 44 -14.03 -5.16 1.21
N THR A 45 -15.04 -4.36 1.53
CA THR A 45 -15.43 -3.22 0.69
C THR A 45 -14.38 -2.13 0.79
N VAL A 46 -13.81 -1.74 -0.36
CA VAL A 46 -12.85 -0.63 -0.49
C VAL A 46 -13.49 0.46 -1.33
N VAL A 47 -13.52 1.68 -0.79
CA VAL A 47 -14.06 2.87 -1.46
C VAL A 47 -12.93 3.87 -1.62
N GLU A 48 -12.81 4.45 -2.81
CA GLU A 48 -11.85 5.50 -3.12
C GLU A 48 -12.53 6.86 -3.05
N TYR A 49 -11.98 7.76 -2.23
CA TYR A 49 -12.42 9.15 -2.18
C TYR A 49 -11.38 10.02 -2.89
N PRO A 50 -11.78 10.80 -3.91
CA PRO A 50 -10.86 11.71 -4.57
C PRO A 50 -10.46 12.83 -3.60
N ILE A 51 -9.16 13.07 -3.50
CA ILE A 51 -8.59 14.17 -2.71
C ILE A 51 -7.73 15.05 -3.61
N HIS A 52 -7.70 16.35 -3.31
CA HIS A 52 -6.74 17.25 -3.94
C HIS A 52 -5.40 17.14 -3.20
N PHE A 53 -4.40 16.53 -3.84
CA PHE A 53 -3.06 16.41 -3.27
C PHE A 53 -2.27 17.70 -3.61
N SER A 54 -2.15 18.60 -2.65
CA SER A 54 -1.32 19.79 -2.82
C SER A 54 0.16 19.43 -2.71
N GLU A 55 0.97 19.92 -3.65
CA GLU A 55 2.41 19.73 -3.60
C GLU A 55 3.01 20.42 -2.37
N ARG A 56 3.97 19.73 -1.76
CA ARG A 56 4.69 20.26 -0.61
C ARG A 56 5.62 21.39 -1.10
N THR A 57 5.40 22.61 -0.62
CA THR A 57 6.18 23.80 -1.04
C THR A 57 7.58 23.90 -0.45
N ARG A 58 7.97 23.03 0.50
CA ARG A 58 9.31 22.96 1.10
C ARG A 58 9.76 21.52 1.42
N GLY A 59 10.99 21.18 1.02
CA GLY A 59 11.69 19.92 1.35
C GLY A 59 12.21 19.17 0.11
N THR A 60 13.32 18.45 0.25
CA THR A 60 13.87 17.57 -0.81
C THR A 60 13.10 16.24 -0.89
N SER A 61 12.96 15.69 -2.10
CA SER A 61 12.29 14.40 -2.33
C SER A 61 12.95 13.29 -1.51
N LYS A 62 12.13 12.48 -0.83
CA LYS A 62 12.57 11.26 -0.13
C LYS A 62 12.70 10.05 -1.07
N MET A 63 12.29 10.20 -2.33
CA MET A 63 12.39 9.13 -3.34
C MET A 63 13.74 9.19 -4.05
N THR A 64 14.56 8.17 -3.80
CA THR A 64 15.78 7.90 -4.55
C THR A 64 15.52 6.76 -5.55
N PRO A 65 16.27 6.70 -6.67
CA PRO A 65 16.16 5.61 -7.66
C PRO A 65 16.30 4.21 -7.05
N SER A 66 17.09 4.07 -5.98
CA SER A 66 17.24 2.82 -5.24
C SER A 66 15.94 2.32 -4.61
N ILE A 67 15.11 3.22 -4.06
CA ILE A 67 13.81 2.87 -3.47
C ILE A 67 12.85 2.39 -4.55
N ALA A 68 12.88 3.01 -5.74
CA ALA A 68 12.05 2.61 -6.87
C ALA A 68 12.39 1.20 -7.37
N ILE A 69 13.68 0.87 -7.46
CA ILE A 69 14.15 -0.46 -7.88
C ILE A 69 13.76 -1.52 -6.84
N GLU A 70 13.91 -1.24 -5.54
CA GLU A 70 13.52 -2.15 -4.46
C GLU A 70 12.01 -2.43 -4.47
N ALA A 71 11.19 -1.41 -4.72
CA ALA A 71 9.74 -1.56 -4.85
C ALA A 71 9.35 -2.49 -6.01
N LEU A 72 9.99 -2.33 -7.18
CA LEU A 72 9.73 -3.17 -8.35
C LEU A 72 10.06 -4.64 -8.08
N TRP A 73 11.19 -4.92 -7.43
CA TRP A 73 11.61 -6.28 -7.07
C TRP A 73 10.65 -6.94 -6.06
N ARG A 74 10.19 -6.19 -5.05
CA ARG A 74 9.22 -6.70 -4.06
C ARG A 74 7.87 -7.02 -4.67
N ILE A 75 7.39 -6.22 -5.63
CA ILE A 75 6.14 -6.49 -6.36
C ILE A 75 6.22 -7.81 -7.14
N LEU A 76 7.35 -8.07 -7.81
CA LEU A 76 7.60 -9.33 -8.52
C LEU A 76 7.60 -10.54 -7.57
N GLN A 77 8.22 -10.42 -6.39
CA GLN A 77 8.20 -11.49 -5.38
C GLN A 77 6.81 -11.75 -4.80
N LEU A 78 6.06 -10.68 -4.49
CA LEU A 78 4.68 -10.79 -4.00
C LEU A 78 3.76 -11.48 -5.01
N ARG A 79 3.98 -11.29 -6.32
CA ARG A 79 3.21 -11.95 -7.38
C ARG A 79 3.44 -13.47 -7.43
N VAL A 80 4.59 -13.97 -6.98
CA VAL A 80 4.90 -15.40 -6.90
C VAL A 80 4.46 -16.00 -5.56
N LEU A 81 4.56 -15.25 -4.47
CA LEU A 81 4.22 -15.72 -3.11
C LEU A 81 2.73 -15.63 -2.78
N VAL A 82 1.97 -14.77 -3.47
CA VAL A 82 0.53 -14.58 -3.25
C VAL A 82 -0.30 -15.20 -4.39
N GLY A 83 0.37 -15.79 -5.40
CA GLY A 83 -0.22 -16.66 -6.40
C GLY A 83 -0.60 -18.03 -5.84
#